data_AF-A0A4Q8TQW7-F1
#
_entry.id   AF-A0A4Q8TQW7-F1
#
_cell.length_a   1.000
_cell.length_b   1.000
_cell.length_c   1.000
_cell.angle_alpha   90.00
_cell.angle_beta   90.00
_cell.angle_gamma   90.00
#
_symmetry.space_group_name_H-M   'P 1'
#
loop_
_entity.id
_entity.type
_entity.pdbx_description
1 polymer ?
#
loop_
_entity_poly.entity_id
_entity_poly.type
_entity_poly.pdbx_seq_one_letter_code
_entity_poly.pdbx_strand_id
1 'polypeptide(L)'
;MEFFMRFIGLDGLRGLMCLWVVVGHTVTMAGFNLNESQLSTKLLGQGLAVELFFIISGFVITLMFMNKNLPFKKYLSQRILRIFPVYLLFLLITAAMLPIALYVLQNFPVEIEKTASRLAFTEVSINDFVKHFIPHLLMAHGLIPNAILDKTAYTIMGQAWSLTLQFQFFIIAPFLFVCFRKNQVIFYALILMALCVEPVFKATMGHGSFILANSKMFIVGILSAILLNHKVSAKISHKNFAIALFFCLLYCFSING
;
A
#
# COMPACT_ATOMS: atom_id res chain seq x y z
N MET A 1 -20.78 4.55 24.37
CA MET A 1 -19.97 4.94 23.19
C MET A 1 -18.92 3.86 22.96
N GLU A 2 -19.34 2.68 22.48
CA GLU A 2 -18.43 1.58 22.15
C GLU A 2 -17.75 1.87 20.81
N PHE A 3 -16.59 2.52 20.84
CA PHE A 3 -15.85 2.79 19.62
C PHE A 3 -14.48 2.10 19.70
N PHE A 4 -14.30 1.16 18.76
CA PHE A 4 -13.12 0.34 18.48
C PHE A 4 -12.99 -0.98 19.25
N MET A 5 -12.97 -2.08 18.49
CA MET A 5 -12.01 -3.14 18.78
C MET A 5 -10.63 -2.54 18.52
N ARG A 6 -10.07 -1.88 19.53
CA ARG A 6 -8.72 -1.34 19.47
C ARG A 6 -7.78 -2.49 19.76
N PHE A 7 -7.21 -3.06 18.71
CA PHE A 7 -6.16 -4.05 18.88
C PHE A 7 -4.88 -3.29 19.23
N ILE A 8 -4.70 -3.01 20.52
CA ILE A 8 -3.56 -2.23 21.05
C ILE A 8 -2.22 -2.80 20.52
N GLY A 9 -2.10 -4.13 20.46
CA GLY A 9 -0.94 -4.79 19.87
C GLY A 9 -0.72 -4.50 18.38
N LEU A 10 -1.78 -4.41 17.58
CA LEU A 10 -1.67 -4.08 16.15
C LEU A 10 -1.39 -2.59 15.91
N ASP A 11 -1.89 -1.71 16.79
CA ASP A 11 -1.56 -0.28 16.77
C ASP A 11 -0.07 -0.07 17.12
N GLY A 12 0.45 -0.77 18.13
CA GLY A 12 1.87 -0.76 18.49
C GLY A 12 2.77 -1.32 17.38
N LEU A 13 2.36 -2.43 16.77
CA LEU A 13 3.08 -3.04 15.64
C LEU A 13 3.15 -2.08 14.44
N ARG A 14 2.06 -1.39 14.10
CA ARG A 14 2.06 -0.33 13.08
C ARG A 14 3.04 0.79 13.42
N GLY A 15 3.12 1.20 14.68
CA GLY A 15 4.09 2.19 15.14
C GLY A 15 5.54 1.73 14.93
N LEU A 16 5.85 0.49 15.30
CA LEU A 16 7.18 -0.10 15.08
C LEU A 16 7.53 -0.17 13.59
N MET A 17 6.57 -0.53 12.75
CA MET A 17 6.75 -0.57 11.29
C MET A 17 6.95 0.83 10.68
N CYS A 18 6.29 1.86 11.20
CA CYS A 18 6.59 3.24 10.81
C CYS A 18 8.04 3.61 11.12
N LEU A 19 8.52 3.28 12.32
CA LEU A 19 9.91 3.53 12.72
C LEU A 19 10.89 2.78 11.81
N TRP A 20 10.58 1.52 11.50
CA TRP A 20 11.36 0.73 10.55
C TRP A 20 11.45 1.42 9.18
N VAL A 21 10.33 1.88 8.61
CA VAL A 21 10.33 2.61 7.32
C VAL A 21 11.19 3.87 7.40
N VAL A 22 11.12 4.62 8.51
CA VAL A 22 11.96 5.81 8.74
C VAL A 22 13.44 5.43 8.75
N VAL A 23 13.83 4.40 9.51
CA VAL A 23 15.22 3.93 9.56
C VAL A 23 15.70 3.48 8.17
N GLY A 24 14.89 2.71 7.44
CA GLY A 24 15.23 2.27 6.09
C GLY A 24 15.45 3.42 5.11
N HIS A 25 14.60 4.45 5.16
CA HIS A 25 14.83 5.67 4.38
C HIS A 25 16.08 6.42 4.83
N THR A 26 16.31 6.60 6.12
CA THR A 26 17.50 7.30 6.62
C THR A 26 18.80 6.61 6.22
N VAL A 27 18.87 5.29 6.36
CA VAL A 27 20.06 4.49 5.98
C VAL A 27 20.32 4.58 4.47
N THR A 28 19.28 4.46 3.65
CA THR A 28 19.42 4.56 2.19
C THR A 28 19.71 5.98 1.70
N MET A 29 19.25 7.02 2.42
CA MET A 29 19.61 8.41 2.15
C MET A 29 21.05 8.72 2.56
N ALA A 30 21.58 8.05 3.59
CA ALA A 30 22.97 8.20 4.02
C ALA A 30 23.99 7.52 3.09
N GLY A 31 23.55 6.91 1.97
CA GLY A 31 24.42 6.30 0.97
C GLY A 31 24.90 4.90 1.29
N PHE A 32 24.34 4.25 2.31
CA PHE A 32 24.63 2.84 2.59
C PHE A 32 23.99 1.96 1.51
N ASN A 33 24.84 1.28 0.73
CA ASN A 33 24.40 0.30 -0.26
C ASN A 33 23.87 -0.95 0.43
N LEU A 34 22.54 -1.07 0.46
CA LEU A 34 21.85 -2.27 0.91
C LEU A 34 21.82 -3.29 -0.24
N ASN A 35 22.88 -4.10 -0.38
CA ASN A 35 22.91 -5.21 -1.35
C ASN A 35 21.76 -6.19 -1.08
N GLU A 36 20.73 -6.26 -1.94
CA GLU A 36 19.49 -7.04 -1.70
C GLU A 36 19.68 -8.55 -1.48
N SER A 37 20.87 -9.10 -1.70
CA SER A 37 21.19 -10.51 -1.47
C SER A 37 21.35 -10.89 0.00
N GLN A 38 21.64 -9.94 0.88
CA GLN A 38 21.85 -10.21 2.31
C GLN A 38 20.53 -10.12 3.09
N LEU A 39 20.34 -11.00 4.08
CA LEU A 39 19.16 -10.93 4.94
C LEU A 39 19.10 -9.62 5.72
N SER A 40 20.26 -9.09 6.14
CA SER A 40 20.39 -7.79 6.82
C SER A 40 19.88 -6.64 5.96
N THR A 41 20.10 -6.66 4.65
CA THR A 41 19.69 -5.58 3.73
C THR A 41 18.22 -5.70 3.32
N LYS A 42 17.69 -6.93 3.18
CA LYS A 42 16.24 -7.15 3.06
C LYS A 42 15.48 -6.69 4.30
N LEU A 43 16.02 -6.97 5.49
CA LEU A 43 15.47 -6.52 6.76
C LEU A 43 15.65 -5.02 6.99
N LEU A 44 16.70 -4.38 6.47
CA LEU A 44 16.83 -2.92 6.52
C LEU A 44 16.05 -2.22 5.40
N GLY A 45 15.63 -2.96 4.38
CA GLY A 45 14.84 -2.49 3.26
C GLY A 45 13.43 -2.06 3.65
N GLN A 46 12.96 -0.98 3.05
CA GLN A 46 11.62 -0.41 3.26
C GLN A 46 10.47 -1.33 2.79
N GLY A 47 10.75 -2.35 1.97
CA GLY A 47 9.75 -3.22 1.36
C GLY A 47 8.96 -4.05 2.37
N LEU A 48 9.66 -4.78 3.26
CA LEU A 48 9.02 -5.71 4.20
C LEU A 48 8.07 -5.01 5.18
N ALA A 49 8.46 -3.85 5.70
CA ALA A 49 7.60 -3.08 6.61
C ALA A 49 6.31 -2.63 5.91
N VAL A 50 6.39 -2.21 4.64
CA VAL A 50 5.20 -1.80 3.86
C VAL A 50 4.34 -3.02 3.49
N GLU A 51 4.94 -4.14 3.13
CA GLU A 51 4.21 -5.39 2.88
C GLU A 51 3.43 -5.84 4.12
N LEU A 52 4.05 -5.77 5.29
CA LEU A 52 3.40 -6.09 6.55
C LEU A 52 2.26 -5.09 6.86
N PHE A 53 2.36 -3.81 6.45
CA PHE A 53 1.26 -2.85 6.58
C PHE A 53 0.05 -3.28 5.75
N PHE A 54 0.28 -3.82 4.56
CA PHE A 54 -0.79 -4.32 3.69
C PHE A 54 -1.42 -5.58 4.27
N ILE A 55 -0.63 -6.52 4.80
CA ILE A 55 -1.14 -7.72 5.51
C ILE A 55 -2.03 -7.30 6.69
N ILE A 56 -1.54 -6.44 7.58
CA ILE A 56 -2.32 -6.00 8.75
C ILE A 56 -3.58 -5.23 8.31
N SER A 57 -3.50 -4.47 7.22
CA SER A 57 -4.67 -3.74 6.69
C SER A 57 -5.73 -4.72 6.18
N GLY A 58 -5.36 -5.71 5.38
CA GLY A 58 -6.27 -6.77 4.93
C GLY A 58 -6.88 -7.52 6.10
N PHE A 59 -6.06 -7.89 7.07
CA PHE A 59 -6.49 -8.62 8.26
C PHE A 59 -7.52 -7.85 9.10
N VAL A 60 -7.19 -6.63 9.52
CA VAL A 60 -8.05 -5.82 10.41
C VAL A 60 -9.36 -5.41 9.73
N ILE A 61 -9.30 -5.03 8.45
CA ILE A 61 -10.50 -4.66 7.70
C ILE A 61 -11.44 -5.87 7.60
N THR A 62 -10.87 -7.06 7.33
CA THR A 62 -11.63 -8.30 7.24
C THR A 62 -12.34 -8.64 8.55
N LEU A 63 -11.62 -8.62 9.68
CA LEU A 63 -12.22 -8.87 10.99
C LEU A 63 -13.34 -7.87 11.32
N MET A 64 -13.17 -6.60 10.93
CA MET A 64 -14.18 -5.57 11.16
C MET A 64 -15.48 -5.87 10.39
N PHE A 65 -15.38 -6.23 9.11
CA PHE A 65 -16.54 -6.59 8.29
C PHE A 65 -17.13 -7.96 8.64
N MET A 66 -16.38 -8.86 9.25
CA MET A 66 -16.92 -10.13 9.74
C MET A 66 -17.71 -9.97 11.04
N ASN A 67 -17.22 -9.12 11.94
CA ASN A 67 -17.77 -9.02 13.29
C ASN A 67 -18.86 -7.93 13.43
N LYS A 68 -18.92 -6.96 12.51
CA LYS A 68 -19.89 -5.86 12.56
C LYS A 68 -20.54 -5.58 11.20
N ASN A 69 -21.84 -5.29 11.22
CA ASN A 69 -22.54 -4.67 10.10
C ASN A 69 -22.30 -3.16 10.12
N LEU A 70 -21.15 -2.73 9.64
CA LEU A 70 -20.80 -1.31 9.59
C LEU A 70 -21.31 -0.69 8.28
N PRO A 71 -22.11 0.38 8.32
CA PRO A 71 -22.54 1.09 7.11
C PRO A 71 -21.34 1.62 6.33
N PHE A 72 -21.34 1.45 5.01
CA PHE A 72 -20.26 1.87 4.11
C PHE A 72 -19.83 3.32 4.35
N LYS A 73 -20.79 4.26 4.37
CA LYS A 73 -20.54 5.68 4.58
C LYS A 73 -19.79 5.95 5.89
N LYS A 74 -20.22 5.28 6.97
CA LYS A 74 -19.63 5.43 8.31
C LYS A 74 -18.23 4.82 8.38
N TYR A 75 -17.99 3.69 7.71
CA TYR A 75 -16.66 3.08 7.60
C TYR A 75 -15.68 4.01 6.87
N LEU A 76 -16.10 4.51 5.70
CA LEU A 76 -15.23 5.28 4.82
C LEU A 76 -14.93 6.67 5.39
N SER A 77 -15.94 7.35 5.95
CA SER A 77 -15.76 8.70 6.53
C SER A 77 -14.74 8.70 7.67
N GLN A 78 -14.77 7.71 8.56
CA GLN A 78 -13.80 7.60 9.65
C GLN A 78 -12.36 7.44 9.16
N ARG A 79 -12.17 6.76 8.02
CA ARG A 79 -10.84 6.51 7.46
C ARG A 79 -10.34 7.72 6.68
N ILE A 80 -11.21 8.35 5.89
CA ILE A 80 -10.92 9.61 5.19
C ILE A 80 -10.54 10.68 6.21
N LEU A 81 -11.37 10.94 7.23
CA LEU A 81 -11.12 11.99 8.23
C LEU A 81 -9.87 11.72 9.07
N ARG A 82 -9.44 10.46 9.20
CA ARG A 82 -8.19 10.10 9.88
C ARG A 82 -6.94 10.38 9.05
N ILE A 83 -6.99 10.16 7.74
CA ILE A 83 -5.79 10.14 6.88
C ILE A 83 -5.69 11.42 6.05
N PHE A 84 -6.80 11.84 5.45
CA PHE A 84 -6.83 12.89 4.45
C PHE A 84 -6.38 14.27 4.97
N PRO A 85 -6.79 14.74 6.18
CA PRO A 85 -6.34 16.04 6.68
C PRO A 85 -4.83 16.12 6.89
N VAL A 86 -4.25 15.08 7.48
CA VAL A 86 -2.80 14.99 7.71
C VAL A 86 -2.05 14.86 6.39
N TYR A 87 -2.56 14.04 5.47
CA TYR A 87 -2.01 13.91 4.12
C TYR A 87 -1.96 15.24 3.38
N LEU A 88 -3.06 16.02 3.38
CA LEU A 88 -3.11 17.32 2.72
C LEU A 88 -2.12 18.32 3.31
N LEU A 89 -1.99 18.34 4.64
CA LEU A 89 -0.99 19.18 5.30
C LEU A 89 0.42 18.88 4.80
N PHE A 90 0.82 17.60 4.79
CA PHE A 90 2.13 17.21 4.29
C PHE A 90 2.29 17.38 2.79
N LEU A 91 1.22 17.22 2.00
CA LEU A 91 1.23 17.52 0.56
C LEU A 91 1.57 18.99 0.32
N LEU A 92 0.94 19.91 1.06
CA LEU A 92 1.21 21.34 0.92
C LEU A 92 2.63 21.70 1.38
N ILE A 93 3.10 21.13 2.49
CA ILE A 93 4.46 21.34 2.99
C ILE A 93 5.48 20.84 1.96
N THR A 94 5.32 19.61 1.46
CA THR A 94 6.25 19.02 0.49
C THR A 94 6.24 19.77 -0.84
N ALA A 95 5.07 20.19 -1.33
CA ALA A 95 4.95 21.03 -2.52
C ALA A 95 5.69 22.36 -2.36
N ALA A 96 5.55 23.04 -1.21
CA ALA A 96 6.27 24.29 -0.91
C ALA A 96 7.79 24.09 -0.80
N MET A 97 8.24 22.92 -0.36
CA MET A 97 9.66 22.59 -0.21
C MET A 97 10.34 22.13 -1.52
N LEU A 98 9.63 21.96 -2.63
CA LEU A 98 10.20 21.47 -3.89
C LEU A 98 11.42 22.26 -4.40
N PRO A 99 11.43 23.61 -4.41
CA PRO A 99 12.59 24.36 -4.87
C PRO A 99 13.82 24.16 -3.97
N ILE A 100 13.60 24.08 -2.65
CA ILE A 100 14.66 23.82 -1.67
C ILE A 100 15.20 22.40 -1.87
N ALA A 101 14.31 21.41 -2.05
CA ALA A 101 14.69 20.04 -2.31
C ALA A 101 15.51 19.91 -3.60
N LEU A 102 15.11 20.62 -4.68
CA LEU A 102 15.86 20.64 -5.93
C LEU A 102 17.28 21.18 -5.71
N TYR A 103 17.41 22.34 -5.06
CA TYR A 103 18.70 22.95 -4.78
C TYR A 103 19.61 22.03 -3.95
N VAL A 104 19.09 21.42 -2.88
CA VAL A 104 19.87 20.52 -2.02
C VAL A 104 20.31 19.25 -2.78
N LEU A 105 19.44 18.67 -3.60
CA LEU A 105 19.75 17.46 -4.36
C LEU A 105 20.77 17.71 -5.47
N GLN A 106 20.72 18.88 -6.14
CA GLN A 106 21.68 19.26 -7.17
C GLN A 106 23.08 19.56 -6.62
N ASN A 107 23.15 20.10 -5.40
CA ASN A 107 24.41 20.46 -4.73
C ASN A 107 24.90 19.39 -3.76
N PHE A 108 24.33 18.18 -3.80
CA PHE A 108 24.71 17.13 -2.88
C PHE A 108 26.12 16.61 -3.22
N PRO A 109 27.06 16.56 -2.26
CA PRO A 109 28.48 16.37 -2.55
C PRO A 109 28.87 14.94 -2.95
N VAL A 110 27.97 13.97 -2.77
CA VAL A 110 28.23 12.54 -3.00
C VAL A 110 27.20 11.97 -3.96
N GLU A 111 27.65 11.33 -5.03
CA GLU A 111 26.76 10.62 -5.93
C GLU A 111 26.20 9.36 -5.26
N ILE A 112 24.91 9.41 -4.92
CA ILE A 112 24.16 8.30 -4.36
C ILE A 112 23.00 8.01 -5.31
N GLU A 113 22.78 6.76 -5.69
CA GLU A 113 21.70 6.33 -6.60
C GLU A 113 20.32 6.86 -6.17
N LYS A 114 20.07 6.84 -4.85
CA LYS A 114 18.84 7.39 -4.26
C LYS A 114 18.71 8.90 -4.45
N THR A 115 19.80 9.65 -4.33
CA THR A 115 19.82 11.10 -4.59
C THR A 115 19.49 11.38 -6.06
N ALA A 116 20.08 10.64 -7.00
CA ALA A 116 19.79 10.76 -8.43
C ALA A 116 18.31 10.46 -8.75
N SER A 117 17.75 9.40 -8.16
CA SER A 117 16.32 9.07 -8.31
C SER A 117 15.41 10.19 -7.80
N ARG A 118 15.75 10.76 -6.62
CA ARG A 118 14.98 11.85 -6.00
C ARG A 118 15.09 13.14 -6.78
N LEU A 119 16.26 13.43 -7.34
CA LEU A 119 16.44 14.58 -8.23
C LEU A 119 15.52 14.47 -9.44
N ALA A 120 15.50 13.31 -10.10
CA ALA A 120 14.61 13.06 -11.23
C ALA A 120 13.12 13.21 -10.86
N PHE A 121 12.69 12.73 -9.68
CA PHE A 121 11.31 12.93 -9.22
C PHE A 121 10.99 14.40 -8.98
N THR A 122 11.92 15.15 -8.37
CA THR A 122 11.75 16.58 -8.06
C THR A 122 11.69 17.42 -9.32
N GLU A 123 12.56 17.16 -10.31
CA GLU A 123 12.55 17.86 -11.60
C GLU A 123 11.23 17.66 -12.33
N VAL A 124 10.74 16.41 -12.44
CA VAL A 124 9.42 16.12 -13.04
C VAL A 124 8.29 16.79 -12.25
N SER A 125 8.39 16.81 -10.92
CA SER A 125 7.39 17.46 -10.06
C SER A 125 7.31 18.96 -10.28
N ILE A 126 8.41 19.62 -10.63
CA ILE A 126 8.46 21.07 -10.88
C ILE A 126 8.01 21.37 -12.32
N ASN A 127 8.53 20.63 -13.30
CA ASN A 127 8.24 20.84 -14.72
C ASN A 127 6.75 20.68 -15.05
N ASP A 128 6.09 19.69 -14.45
CA ASP A 128 4.68 19.37 -14.69
C ASP A 128 3.84 19.50 -13.40
N PHE A 129 4.16 20.49 -12.55
CA PHE A 129 3.60 20.63 -11.20
C PHE A 129 2.08 20.46 -11.13
N VAL A 130 1.31 21.19 -11.95
CA VAL A 130 -0.15 21.12 -11.91
C VAL A 130 -0.68 19.73 -12.26
N LYS A 131 -0.06 19.06 -13.25
CA LYS A 131 -0.45 17.71 -13.68
C LYS A 131 -0.20 16.67 -12.60
N HIS A 132 0.85 16.85 -11.80
CA HIS A 132 1.13 15.99 -10.65
C HIS A 132 0.33 16.36 -9.40
N PHE A 133 0.13 17.65 -9.15
CA PHE A 133 -0.52 18.15 -7.93
C PHE A 133 -2.01 17.79 -7.88
N ILE A 134 -2.73 17.86 -9.00
CA ILE A 134 -4.17 17.54 -9.06
C ILE A 134 -4.45 16.07 -8.64
N PRO A 135 -3.78 15.05 -9.23
CA PRO A 135 -3.92 13.67 -8.76
C PRO A 135 -3.53 13.48 -7.29
N HIS A 136 -2.50 14.18 -6.81
CA HIS A 136 -2.12 14.12 -5.39
C HIS A 136 -3.21 14.68 -4.49
N LEU A 137 -3.85 15.80 -4.84
CA LEU A 137 -4.93 16.39 -4.05
C LEU A 137 -6.07 15.39 -3.76
N LEU A 138 -6.32 14.48 -4.71
CA LEU A 138 -7.36 13.44 -4.60
C LEU A 138 -6.82 12.09 -4.11
N MET A 139 -5.53 11.97 -3.77
CA MET A 139 -4.85 10.69 -3.53
C MET A 139 -4.99 9.69 -4.69
N ALA A 140 -5.19 10.19 -5.91
CA ALA A 140 -5.41 9.44 -7.14
C ALA A 140 -4.13 9.23 -7.96
N HIS A 141 -2.99 9.76 -7.51
CA HIS A 141 -1.70 9.64 -8.19
C HIS A 141 -1.25 8.18 -8.37
N GLY A 142 -1.70 7.25 -7.53
CA GLY A 142 -1.45 5.81 -7.71
C GLY A 142 -2.31 5.11 -8.77
N LEU A 143 -3.26 5.82 -9.39
CA LEU A 143 -4.15 5.29 -10.44
C LEU A 143 -3.65 5.61 -11.86
N ILE A 144 -2.62 6.45 -11.98
CA ILE A 144 -2.14 6.96 -13.27
C ILE A 144 -0.89 6.19 -13.69
N PRO A 145 -0.91 5.46 -14.81
CA PRO A 145 0.28 4.78 -15.34
C PRO A 145 1.41 5.78 -15.65
N ASN A 146 2.66 5.35 -15.45
CA ASN A 146 3.84 6.14 -15.81
C ASN A 146 3.90 6.49 -17.31
N ALA A 147 3.26 5.69 -18.17
CA ALA A 147 3.15 5.97 -19.60
C ALA A 147 2.29 7.20 -19.93
N ILE A 148 1.36 7.57 -19.04
CA ILE A 148 0.49 8.75 -19.19
C ILE A 148 1.14 9.97 -18.52
N LEU A 149 1.66 9.78 -17.31
CA LEU A 149 2.30 10.84 -16.55
C LEU A 149 3.52 10.25 -15.80
N ASP A 150 4.72 10.70 -16.14
CA ASP A 150 5.96 10.04 -15.73
C ASP A 150 6.17 10.10 -14.21
N LYS A 151 6.52 8.97 -13.59
CA LYS A 151 6.86 8.85 -12.16
C LYS A 151 5.78 9.41 -11.20
N THR A 152 4.52 9.50 -11.61
CA THR A 152 3.44 10.15 -10.83
C THR A 152 3.28 9.62 -9.41
N ALA A 153 3.50 8.32 -9.20
CA ALA A 153 3.43 7.72 -7.86
C ALA A 153 4.45 8.28 -6.87
N TYR A 154 5.55 8.86 -7.35
CA TYR A 154 6.71 9.27 -6.56
C TYR A 154 6.99 10.79 -6.58
N THR A 155 6.38 11.53 -7.50
CA THR A 155 6.45 13.01 -7.57
C THR A 155 5.84 13.68 -6.34
N ILE A 156 6.30 14.89 -6.01
CA ILE A 156 5.85 15.78 -4.90
C ILE A 156 6.07 15.17 -3.51
N MET A 157 5.41 14.06 -3.20
CA MET A 157 5.48 13.36 -1.92
C MET A 157 5.73 11.87 -2.13
N GLY A 158 6.95 11.50 -2.52
CA GLY A 158 7.25 10.14 -2.97
C GLY A 158 7.03 9.03 -1.94
N GLN A 159 6.98 9.33 -0.64
CA GLN A 159 6.66 8.33 0.38
C GLN A 159 5.15 7.99 0.44
N ALA A 160 4.30 8.81 -0.17
CA ALA A 160 2.86 8.60 -0.22
C ALA A 160 2.42 7.54 -1.25
N TRP A 161 3.37 6.93 -1.97
CA TRP A 161 3.11 5.88 -2.96
C TRP A 161 2.32 4.70 -2.35
N SER A 162 2.59 4.35 -1.09
CA SER A 162 1.89 3.27 -0.36
C SER A 162 0.58 3.74 0.28
N LEU A 163 0.46 5.05 0.53
CA LEU A 163 -0.72 5.63 1.16
C LEU A 163 -1.90 5.75 0.20
N THR A 164 -1.67 6.13 -1.07
CA THR A 164 -2.71 6.07 -2.12
C THR A 164 -3.22 4.64 -2.32
N LEU A 165 -2.31 3.65 -2.30
CA LEU A 165 -2.68 2.24 -2.38
C LEU A 165 -3.53 1.81 -1.18
N GLN A 166 -3.15 2.25 0.03
CA GLN A 166 -3.95 1.98 1.23
C GLN A 166 -5.35 2.62 1.16
N PHE A 167 -5.45 3.80 0.56
CA PHE A 167 -6.73 4.46 0.30
C PHE A 167 -7.62 3.64 -0.64
N GLN A 168 -7.03 3.10 -1.72
CA GLN A 168 -7.71 2.19 -2.64
C GLN A 168 -8.22 0.93 -1.92
N PHE A 169 -7.42 0.34 -1.01
CA PHE A 169 -7.86 -0.80 -0.19
C PHE A 169 -9.10 -0.48 0.64
N PHE A 170 -9.19 0.72 1.24
CA PHE A 170 -10.38 1.11 2.00
C PHE A 170 -11.61 1.27 1.12
N ILE A 171 -11.45 1.77 -0.10
CA ILE A 171 -12.57 1.91 -1.03
C ILE A 171 -13.05 0.55 -1.50
N ILE A 172 -12.16 -0.39 -1.86
CA ILE A 172 -12.55 -1.67 -2.45
C ILE A 172 -13.07 -2.68 -1.43
N ALA A 173 -12.59 -2.63 -0.18
CA ALA A 173 -12.86 -3.69 0.79
C ALA A 173 -14.36 -3.91 1.07
N PRO A 174 -15.20 -2.86 1.24
CA PRO A 174 -16.63 -3.04 1.45
C PRO A 174 -17.30 -3.81 0.30
N PHE A 175 -16.92 -3.56 -0.96
CA PHE A 175 -17.45 -4.27 -2.13
C PHE A 175 -17.04 -5.74 -2.11
N LEU A 176 -15.77 -6.03 -1.81
CA LEU A 176 -15.29 -7.40 -1.62
C LEU A 176 -16.08 -8.13 -0.51
N PHE A 177 -16.39 -7.47 0.60
CA PHE A 177 -17.17 -8.08 1.68
C PHE A 177 -18.65 -8.27 1.37
N VAL A 178 -19.25 -7.38 0.56
CA VAL A 178 -20.59 -7.61 0.02
C VAL A 178 -20.58 -8.86 -0.87
N CYS A 179 -19.59 -9.02 -1.75
CA CYS A 179 -19.42 -10.23 -2.56
C CYS A 179 -19.25 -11.47 -1.67
N PHE A 180 -18.38 -11.41 -0.66
CA PHE A 180 -18.15 -12.53 0.27
C PHE A 180 -19.43 -13.01 0.96
N ARG A 181 -20.27 -12.08 1.42
CA ARG A 181 -21.52 -12.40 2.12
C ARG A 181 -22.62 -12.91 1.19
N LYS A 182 -22.68 -12.42 -0.05
CA LYS A 182 -23.69 -12.84 -1.04
C LYS A 182 -23.32 -14.14 -1.74
N ASN A 183 -22.06 -14.27 -2.18
CA ASN A 183 -21.57 -15.40 -2.94
C ASN A 183 -20.06 -15.57 -2.78
N GLN A 184 -19.65 -16.55 -1.98
CA GLN A 184 -18.23 -16.85 -1.73
C GLN A 184 -17.47 -17.26 -2.99
N VAL A 185 -18.12 -17.88 -3.99
CA VAL A 185 -17.47 -18.25 -5.26
C VAL A 185 -17.02 -17.00 -6.02
N ILE A 186 -17.90 -16.00 -6.14
CA ILE A 186 -17.57 -14.73 -6.80
C ILE A 186 -16.43 -14.04 -6.04
N PHE A 187 -16.46 -14.05 -4.71
CA PHE A 187 -15.39 -13.46 -3.90
C PHE A 187 -14.02 -14.12 -4.17
N TYR A 188 -13.93 -15.45 -4.13
CA TYR A 188 -12.66 -16.14 -4.40
C TYR A 188 -12.24 -16.00 -5.87
N ALA A 189 -13.19 -15.96 -6.81
CA ALA A 189 -12.89 -15.69 -8.22
C ALA A 189 -12.29 -14.29 -8.42
N LEU A 190 -12.80 -13.27 -7.73
CA LEU A 190 -12.22 -11.92 -7.76
C LEU A 190 -10.82 -11.86 -7.15
N ILE A 191 -10.57 -12.60 -6.06
CA ILE A 191 -9.23 -12.71 -5.46
C ILE A 191 -8.26 -13.35 -6.45
N LEU A 192 -8.63 -14.48 -7.04
CA LEU A 192 -7.77 -15.19 -8.00
C LEU A 192 -7.53 -14.34 -9.24
N MET A 193 -8.56 -13.68 -9.76
CA MET A 193 -8.44 -12.76 -10.88
C MET A 193 -7.46 -11.63 -10.57
N ALA A 194 -7.57 -11.00 -9.39
CA ALA A 194 -6.66 -9.93 -8.96
C ALA A 194 -5.19 -10.40 -8.92
N LEU A 195 -4.93 -11.61 -8.40
CA LEU A 195 -3.58 -12.20 -8.40
C LEU A 195 -3.08 -12.52 -9.81
N CYS A 196 -3.94 -13.03 -10.70
CA CYS A 196 -3.57 -13.36 -12.08
C CYS A 196 -3.22 -12.13 -12.92
N VAL A 197 -3.93 -11.03 -12.75
CA VAL A 197 -3.69 -9.79 -13.54
C VAL A 197 -2.58 -8.93 -12.95
N GLU A 198 -2.10 -9.23 -11.75
CA GLU A 198 -1.13 -8.38 -11.04
C GLU A 198 0.19 -8.13 -11.81
N PRO A 199 0.82 -9.14 -12.42
CA PRO A 199 2.02 -8.92 -13.23
C PRO A 199 1.78 -7.98 -14.42
N VAL A 200 0.61 -8.10 -15.06
CA VAL A 200 0.22 -7.25 -16.20
C VAL A 200 0.07 -5.80 -15.74
N PHE A 201 -0.71 -5.56 -14.68
CA PHE A 201 -0.89 -4.20 -14.17
C PHE A 201 0.40 -3.61 -13.60
N LYS A 202 1.27 -4.42 -12.99
CA LYS A 202 2.58 -3.94 -12.54
C LYS A 202 3.43 -3.45 -13.71
N ALA A 203 3.42 -4.17 -14.83
CA ALA A 203 4.11 -3.77 -16.06
C ALA A 203 3.46 -2.53 -16.70
N THR A 204 2.14 -2.48 -16.79
CA THR A 204 1.42 -1.34 -17.41
C THR A 204 1.53 -0.06 -16.59
N MET A 205 1.42 -0.15 -15.26
CA MET A 205 1.48 1.03 -14.39
C MET A 205 2.92 1.56 -14.26
N GLY A 206 3.91 0.67 -14.24
CA GLY A 206 5.31 1.05 -14.01
C GLY A 206 5.63 1.43 -12.55
N HIS A 207 4.69 1.24 -11.63
CA HIS A 207 4.86 1.48 -10.20
C HIS A 207 3.91 0.61 -9.36
N GLY A 208 4.20 0.46 -8.06
CA GLY A 208 3.47 -0.43 -7.15
C GLY A 208 2.32 0.21 -6.36
N SER A 209 1.82 1.37 -6.78
CA SER A 209 0.80 2.16 -6.05
C SER A 209 -0.63 1.89 -6.49
N PHE A 210 -0.81 1.04 -7.49
CA PHE A 210 -2.12 0.64 -7.97
C PHE A 210 -2.55 -0.67 -7.32
N ILE A 211 -3.83 -0.77 -6.95
CA ILE A 211 -4.35 -1.93 -6.23
C ILE A 211 -4.11 -3.25 -6.97
N LEU A 212 -4.35 -3.28 -8.27
CA LEU A 212 -4.12 -4.50 -9.05
C LEU A 212 -2.64 -4.71 -9.35
N ALA A 213 -1.76 -3.72 -9.16
CA ALA A 213 -0.31 -3.90 -9.30
C ALA A 213 0.34 -4.40 -8.00
N ASN A 214 -0.37 -4.38 -6.87
CA ASN A 214 0.18 -4.71 -5.55
C ASN A 214 -0.91 -5.15 -4.56
N SER A 215 -1.56 -6.27 -4.85
CA SER A 215 -2.69 -6.80 -4.06
C SER A 215 -2.31 -7.99 -3.18
N LYS A 216 -1.26 -8.73 -3.55
CA LYS A 216 -0.87 -10.02 -2.94
C LYS A 216 -0.84 -10.00 -1.41
N MET A 217 -0.13 -9.04 -0.81
CA MET A 217 0.06 -8.98 0.65
C MET A 217 -1.23 -8.57 1.38
N PHE A 218 -2.04 -7.73 0.74
CA PHE A 218 -3.36 -7.39 1.25
C PHE A 218 -4.29 -8.61 1.26
N ILE A 219 -4.27 -9.40 0.18
CA ILE A 219 -5.05 -10.64 0.04
C ILE A 219 -4.61 -11.68 1.08
N VAL A 220 -3.31 -11.85 1.32
CA VAL A 220 -2.79 -12.71 2.40
C VAL A 220 -3.45 -12.33 3.73
N GLY A 221 -3.46 -11.03 4.06
CA GLY A 221 -4.13 -10.53 5.26
C GLY A 221 -5.63 -10.88 5.32
N ILE A 222 -6.34 -10.77 4.20
CA ILE A 222 -7.77 -11.13 4.11
C ILE A 222 -7.96 -12.64 4.38
N LEU A 223 -7.21 -13.50 3.70
CA LEU A 223 -7.33 -14.95 3.85
C LEU A 223 -6.94 -15.42 5.25
N SER A 224 -5.91 -14.82 5.87
CA SER A 224 -5.53 -15.10 7.26
C SER A 224 -6.64 -14.73 8.26
N ALA A 225 -7.31 -13.59 8.07
CA ALA A 225 -8.43 -13.20 8.93
C ALA A 225 -9.64 -14.12 8.78
N ILE A 226 -9.91 -14.58 7.56
CA ILE A 226 -10.94 -15.58 7.28
C ILE A 226 -10.64 -16.89 8.02
N LEU A 227 -9.40 -17.38 7.91
CA LEU A 227 -8.97 -18.64 8.52
C LEU A 227 -9.09 -18.62 10.04
N LEU A 228 -8.64 -17.54 10.67
CA LEU A 228 -8.57 -17.42 12.14
C LEU A 228 -9.94 -17.13 12.77
N ASN A 229 -10.92 -16.68 12.01
CA ASN A 229 -12.27 -16.45 12.54
C ASN A 229 -13.10 -17.75 12.51
N HIS A 230 -13.02 -18.55 13.57
CA HIS A 230 -13.72 -19.85 13.68
C HIS A 230 -15.22 -19.80 13.34
N LYS A 231 -15.94 -18.72 13.72
CA LYS A 231 -17.37 -18.58 13.41
C LYS A 231 -17.66 -18.42 11.92
N VAL A 232 -16.73 -17.84 11.18
CA VAL A 232 -16.84 -17.62 9.73
C VAL A 232 -16.24 -18.81 8.98
N SER A 233 -15.09 -19.32 9.41
CA SER A 233 -14.43 -20.50 8.87
C SER A 233 -15.37 -21.72 8.82
N ALA A 234 -16.19 -21.93 9.86
CA ALA A 234 -17.19 -23.00 9.89
C ALA A 234 -18.32 -22.87 8.85
N LYS A 235 -18.50 -21.69 8.24
CA LYS A 235 -19.54 -21.42 7.23
C LYS A 235 -18.98 -21.35 5.80
N ILE A 236 -17.70 -21.65 5.62
CA ILE A 236 -17.03 -21.53 4.33
C ILE A 236 -16.96 -22.88 3.64
N SER A 237 -17.10 -22.87 2.32
CA SER A 237 -16.72 -24.04 1.52
C SER A 237 -15.21 -24.25 1.63
N HIS A 238 -14.80 -25.24 2.43
CA HIS A 238 -13.39 -25.56 2.67
C HIS A 238 -12.59 -25.78 1.37
N LYS A 239 -13.25 -26.27 0.30
CA LYS A 239 -12.65 -26.46 -1.02
C LYS A 239 -12.26 -25.13 -1.69
N ASN A 240 -13.16 -24.16 -1.77
CA ASN A 240 -12.90 -22.89 -2.46
C ASN A 240 -11.85 -22.05 -1.72
N PHE A 241 -11.91 -22.07 -0.39
CA PHE A 241 -10.91 -21.40 0.45
C PHE A 241 -9.52 -22.03 0.30
N ALA A 242 -9.42 -23.38 0.34
CA ALA A 242 -8.15 -24.07 0.17
C ALA A 242 -7.53 -23.78 -1.22
N ILE A 243 -8.34 -23.75 -2.27
CA ILE A 243 -7.89 -23.38 -3.63
C ILE A 243 -7.34 -21.95 -3.64
N ALA A 244 -8.10 -20.97 -3.11
CA ALA A 244 -7.65 -19.58 -3.07
C ALA A 244 -6.36 -19.40 -2.26
N LEU A 245 -6.25 -20.07 -1.11
CA LEU A 245 -5.06 -20.04 -0.27
C LEU A 245 -3.86 -20.68 -0.98
N PHE A 246 -4.04 -21.83 -1.63
CA PHE A 246 -2.99 -22.52 -2.36
C PHE A 246 -2.42 -21.64 -3.48
N PHE A 247 -3.27 -21.06 -4.34
CA PHE A 247 -2.82 -20.16 -5.40
C PHE A 247 -2.18 -18.89 -4.85
N CYS A 248 -2.69 -18.33 -3.75
CA CYS A 248 -2.08 -17.17 -3.11
C CYS A 248 -0.66 -17.49 -2.59
N LEU A 249 -0.47 -18.64 -1.95
CA LEU A 249 0.83 -19.09 -1.47
C LEU A 249 1.79 -19.37 -2.63
N LEU A 250 1.35 -20.13 -3.64
CA LEU A 250 2.14 -20.39 -4.84
C LEU A 250 2.61 -19.10 -5.50
N TYR A 251 1.72 -18.12 -5.66
CA TYR A 251 2.05 -16.82 -6.25
C TYR A 251 3.08 -16.05 -5.40
N CYS A 252 2.98 -16.10 -4.07
CA CYS A 252 3.96 -15.49 -3.17
C CYS A 252 5.35 -16.14 -3.26
N PHE A 253 5.42 -17.46 -3.49
CA PHE A 253 6.69 -18.18 -3.63
C PHE A 253 7.29 -18.07 -5.04
N SER A 254 6.46 -17.99 -6.09
CA SER A 254 6.90 -17.95 -7.48
C SER A 254 7.62 -16.66 -7.89
N ILE A 255 7.42 -15.54 -7.18
CA ILE A 255 7.99 -14.23 -7.51
C ILE A 255 9.27 -13.93 -6.70
N ASN A 256 9.58 -14.75 -5.70
CA ASN A 256 10.80 -14.65 -4.90
C ASN A 256 11.91 -15.62 -5.34
N GLY A 257 11.70 -16.36 -6.45
CA GLY A 257 12.65 -17.28 -7.07
C GLY A 257 13.21 -16.73 -8.37
#